data_AF-A0A101E7F3-F1
#
_entry.id   AF-A0A101E7F3-F1
#
_cell.length_a   1.000
_cell.length_b   1.000
_cell.length_c   1.000
_cell.angle_alpha   90.00
_cell.angle_beta   90.00
_cell.angle_gamma   90.00
#
_symmetry.space_group_name_H-M   'P 1'
#
loop_
_entity.id
_entity.type
_entity.pdbx_description
1 polymer ?
#
loop_
_entity_poly.entity_id
_entity_poly.type
_entity_poly.pdbx_seq_one_letter_code
_entity_poly.pdbx_strand_id
1 'polypeptide(L)'
;MLAAWPFRWEKGPTQTVHGSDEDLKIVHLRDRWTGQNWLVYYGWHGEEVYSGETYPHLNEEVIAKEASLILKSPEGRKKKQDLEAKLAEAKEEKKKHSYGHTQYLRLAEQLKAKLESPYDDPWLTATDPVWQMEAEQIVRPSIPPELVKECDAWRNANRRVKKLTEQINKLPEWAQKEAKKRLTQEAYRKRNIATGIWAGLVGISLLTSVYLFVREKRKNDSRLL
;
A
#
# COMPACT_ATOMS: atom_id res chain seq x y z
N MET A 1 -4.60 36.10 0.25
CA MET A 1 -5.27 34.96 -0.42
C MET A 1 -6.69 34.66 0.10
N LEU A 2 -7.17 35.28 1.19
CA LEU A 2 -8.50 34.99 1.77
C LEU A 2 -9.69 35.31 0.85
N ALA A 3 -9.58 36.32 -0.03
CA ALA A 3 -10.68 36.72 -0.92
C ALA A 3 -10.99 35.71 -2.04
N ALA A 4 -10.03 34.87 -2.45
CA ALA A 4 -10.23 33.89 -3.54
C ALA A 4 -10.75 32.53 -3.06
N TRP A 5 -10.68 32.27 -1.75
CA TRP A 5 -11.10 31.01 -1.14
C TRP A 5 -12.57 30.62 -1.44
N PRO A 6 -13.57 31.51 -1.29
CA PRO A 6 -14.96 31.15 -1.59
C PRO A 6 -15.22 30.90 -3.08
N PHE A 7 -14.38 31.44 -3.97
CA PHE A 7 -14.54 31.26 -5.43
C PHE A 7 -13.89 29.98 -5.94
N ARG A 8 -12.95 29.41 -5.19
CA ARG A 8 -12.24 28.20 -5.58
C ARG A 8 -13.04 26.94 -5.26
N TRP A 9 -13.62 26.88 -4.08
CA TRP A 9 -14.20 25.66 -3.55
C TRP A 9 -15.72 25.66 -3.70
N GLU A 10 -16.23 24.68 -4.44
CA GLU A 10 -17.64 24.34 -4.40
C GLU A 10 -17.87 23.34 -3.28
N LYS A 11 -18.72 23.70 -2.31
CA LYS A 11 -19.10 22.82 -1.21
C LYS A 11 -20.09 21.79 -1.70
N GLY A 12 -19.73 20.52 -1.57
CA GLY A 12 -20.60 19.37 -1.81
C GLY A 12 -21.30 18.90 -0.54
N PRO A 13 -21.85 17.68 -0.55
CA PRO A 13 -22.50 17.09 0.61
C PRO A 13 -21.52 16.94 1.78
N THR A 14 -22.06 16.94 2.98
CA THR A 14 -21.33 16.59 4.20
C THR A 14 -21.88 15.28 4.71
N GLN A 15 -20.99 14.36 5.06
CA GLN A 15 -21.33 13.08 5.68
C GLN A 15 -20.77 13.08 7.10
N THR A 16 -21.57 12.60 8.04
CA THR A 16 -21.16 12.41 9.43
C THR A 16 -21.31 10.95 9.77
N VAL A 17 -20.23 10.33 10.19
CA VAL A 17 -20.18 8.94 10.64
C VAL A 17 -20.08 8.99 12.16
N HIS A 18 -21.11 8.45 12.83
CA HIS A 18 -21.17 8.37 14.29
C HIS A 18 -21.15 6.90 14.71
N GLY A 19 -20.22 6.56 15.60
CA GLY A 19 -20.06 5.24 16.19
C GLY A 19 -19.48 5.35 17.61
N SER A 20 -19.34 4.21 18.29
CA SER A 20 -18.79 4.18 19.66
C SER A 20 -17.38 4.75 19.75
N ASP A 21 -16.58 4.59 18.69
CA ASP A 21 -15.16 4.96 18.61
C ASP A 21 -14.86 5.86 17.40
N GLU A 22 -15.89 6.49 16.84
CA GLU A 22 -15.77 7.40 15.69
C GLU A 22 -16.80 8.52 15.73
N ASP A 23 -16.32 9.75 15.56
CA ASP A 23 -17.14 10.90 15.24
C ASP A 23 -16.44 11.65 14.11
N LEU A 24 -16.64 11.14 12.89
CA LEU A 24 -15.91 11.58 11.71
C LEU A 24 -16.84 12.36 10.79
N LYS A 25 -16.51 13.61 10.54
CA LYS A 25 -17.20 14.48 9.59
C LYS A 25 -16.38 14.63 8.32
N ILE A 26 -16.96 14.21 7.20
CA ILE A 26 -16.38 14.25 5.87
C ILE A 26 -17.10 15.31 5.05
N VAL A 27 -16.39 16.36 4.64
CA VAL A 27 -16.91 17.41 3.76
C VAL A 27 -16.39 17.19 2.35
N HIS A 28 -17.30 16.98 1.40
CA HIS A 28 -16.93 16.87 -0.01
C HIS A 28 -16.75 18.27 -0.59
N LEU A 29 -15.63 18.50 -1.28
CA LEU A 29 -15.33 19.75 -1.97
C LEU A 29 -14.99 19.46 -3.42
N ARG A 30 -15.31 20.41 -4.31
CA ARG A 30 -14.82 20.40 -5.70
C ARG A 30 -14.01 21.66 -5.95
N ASP A 31 -12.78 21.48 -6.43
CA ASP A 31 -11.92 22.58 -6.84
C ASP A 31 -12.36 23.05 -8.23
N ARG A 32 -12.98 24.23 -8.31
CA ARG A 32 -13.48 24.80 -9.58
C ARG A 32 -12.38 25.08 -10.58
N TRP A 33 -11.14 25.25 -10.13
CA TRP A 33 -10.02 25.57 -11.01
C TRP A 33 -9.40 24.32 -11.65
N THR A 34 -9.47 23.18 -10.98
CA THR A 34 -8.88 21.92 -11.47
C THR A 34 -9.91 20.87 -11.84
N GLY A 35 -11.18 21.06 -11.44
CA GLY A 35 -12.25 20.07 -11.55
C GLY A 35 -12.13 18.89 -10.58
N GLN A 36 -11.05 18.82 -9.80
CA GLN A 36 -10.76 17.71 -8.89
C GLN A 36 -11.67 17.75 -7.66
N ASN A 37 -12.17 16.58 -7.26
CA ASN A 37 -12.91 16.39 -6.01
C ASN A 37 -11.94 16.16 -4.85
N TRP A 38 -12.29 16.66 -3.67
CA TRP A 38 -11.52 16.61 -2.44
C TRP A 38 -12.43 16.25 -1.27
N LEU A 39 -11.85 15.65 -0.25
CA LEU A 39 -12.48 15.31 1.02
C LEU A 39 -11.76 16.08 2.12
N VAL A 40 -12.51 16.71 3.00
CA VAL A 40 -11.97 17.34 4.21
C VAL A 40 -12.51 16.59 5.41
N TYR A 41 -11.59 16.11 6.25
CA TYR A 41 -11.92 15.33 7.43
C TYR A 41 -11.86 16.21 8.68
N TYR A 42 -12.82 16.00 9.59
CA TYR A 42 -12.88 16.61 10.91
C TYR A 42 -13.33 15.57 11.93
N GLY A 43 -12.84 15.66 13.16
CA GLY A 43 -13.25 14.78 14.26
C GLY A 43 -12.23 13.68 14.51
N TRP A 44 -12.65 12.46 14.82
CA TRP A 44 -11.73 11.35 15.06
C TRP A 44 -12.28 10.03 14.52
N HIS A 45 -11.36 9.13 14.15
CA HIS A 45 -11.68 7.76 13.72
C HIS A 45 -10.61 6.83 14.28
N GLY A 46 -10.98 5.99 15.24
CA GLY A 46 -10.02 5.22 16.02
C GLY A 46 -9.10 6.12 16.84
N GLU A 47 -7.78 5.98 16.67
CA GLU A 47 -6.77 6.79 17.37
C GLU A 47 -6.40 8.08 16.61
N GLU A 48 -6.88 8.25 15.37
CA GLU A 48 -6.51 9.39 14.53
C GLU A 48 -7.49 10.54 14.70
N VAL A 49 -6.94 11.73 14.99
CA VAL A 49 -7.70 12.99 15.10
C VAL A 49 -7.47 13.83 13.86
N TYR A 50 -8.56 14.31 13.29
CA TYR A 50 -8.63 15.10 12.08
C TYR A 50 -9.13 16.52 12.38
N SER A 51 -8.40 17.53 11.91
CA SER A 51 -8.72 18.95 12.07
C SER A 51 -8.62 19.72 10.74
N GLY A 52 -9.33 19.23 9.72
CA GLY A 52 -9.42 19.88 8.41
C GLY A 52 -8.41 19.37 7.37
N GLU A 53 -7.84 18.19 7.58
CA GLU A 53 -6.97 17.54 6.61
C GLU A 53 -7.73 17.29 5.31
N THR A 54 -7.12 17.68 4.20
CA THR A 54 -7.76 17.67 2.89
C THR A 54 -7.07 16.67 1.97
N TYR A 55 -7.79 15.68 1.48
CA TYR A 55 -7.29 14.63 0.58
C TYR A 55 -8.01 14.67 -0.76
N PRO A 56 -7.35 14.36 -1.89
CA PRO A 56 -8.03 14.26 -3.16
C PRO A 56 -8.93 13.02 -3.16
N HIS A 57 -10.18 13.18 -3.60
CA HIS A 57 -11.06 12.05 -3.83
C HIS A 57 -10.68 11.40 -5.17
N LEU A 58 -10.21 10.16 -5.12
CA LEU A 58 -9.79 9.40 -6.28
C LEU A 58 -10.83 8.32 -6.60
N ASN A 59 -11.34 8.32 -7.84
CA ASN A 59 -12.24 7.28 -8.32
C ASN A 59 -11.49 5.95 -8.43
N GLU A 60 -12.09 4.86 -7.94
CA GLU A 60 -11.54 3.50 -8.00
C GLU A 60 -11.21 3.06 -9.43
N GLU A 61 -12.02 3.44 -10.42
CA GLU A 61 -11.76 3.12 -11.83
C GLU A 61 -10.47 3.78 -12.34
N VAL A 62 -10.22 5.03 -11.91
CA VAL A 62 -9.01 5.78 -12.28
C VAL A 62 -7.80 5.15 -11.62
N ILE A 63 -7.92 4.76 -10.35
CA ILE A 63 -6.86 4.04 -9.62
C ILE A 63 -6.57 2.71 -10.31
N ALA A 64 -7.59 1.93 -10.67
CA ALA A 64 -7.43 0.64 -11.33
C ALA A 64 -6.77 0.78 -12.71
N LYS A 65 -7.19 1.78 -13.49
CA LYS A 65 -6.56 2.10 -14.78
C LYS A 65 -5.08 2.44 -14.61
N GLU A 66 -4.75 3.34 -13.69
CA GLU A 66 -3.37 3.73 -13.43
C GLU A 66 -2.53 2.57 -12.89
N ALA A 67 -3.07 1.76 -11.99
CA ALA A 67 -2.41 0.56 -11.48
C ALA A 67 -2.10 -0.43 -12.63
N SER A 68 -3.02 -0.58 -13.59
CA SER A 68 -2.79 -1.42 -14.78
C SER A 68 -1.65 -0.88 -15.67
N LEU A 69 -1.52 0.45 -15.77
CA LEU A 69 -0.42 1.10 -16.50
C LEU A 69 0.90 0.89 -15.77
N ILE A 70 0.93 1.01 -14.45
CA ILE A 70 2.10 0.74 -13.61
C ILE A 70 2.57 -0.71 -13.78
N LEU A 71 1.65 -1.69 -13.79
CA LEU A 71 2.01 -3.09 -14.03
C LEU A 71 2.58 -3.33 -15.44
N LYS A 72 2.08 -2.62 -16.45
CA LYS A 72 2.58 -2.69 -17.84
C LYS A 72 3.86 -1.88 -18.08
N SER A 73 4.19 -0.97 -17.18
CA SER A 73 5.40 -0.14 -17.26
C SER A 73 6.68 -1.00 -17.25
N PRO A 74 7.81 -0.48 -17.75
CA PRO A 74 9.09 -1.17 -17.65
C PRO A 74 9.46 -1.56 -16.20
N GLU A 75 9.18 -0.68 -15.23
CA GLU A 75 9.42 -0.94 -13.81
C GLU A 75 8.57 -2.09 -13.28
N GLY A 76 7.26 -2.08 -13.59
CA GLY A 76 6.34 -3.14 -13.20
C GLY A 76 6.69 -4.49 -13.82
N ARG A 77 7.03 -4.49 -15.12
CA ARG A 77 7.49 -5.69 -15.83
C ARG A 77 8.78 -6.24 -15.26
N LYS A 78 9.78 -5.39 -15.02
CA LYS A 78 11.05 -5.79 -14.41
C LYS A 78 10.84 -6.40 -13.03
N LYS A 79 10.05 -5.73 -12.17
CA LYS A 79 9.74 -6.23 -10.83
C LYS A 79 9.05 -7.59 -10.85
N LYS A 80 8.11 -7.80 -11.78
CA LYS A 80 7.45 -9.10 -11.96
C LYS A 80 8.45 -10.17 -12.42
N GLN A 81 9.25 -9.87 -13.45
CA GLN A 81 10.26 -10.78 -13.98
C GLN A 81 11.29 -11.17 -12.91
N ASP A 82 11.78 -10.21 -12.10
CA ASP A 82 12.74 -10.46 -11.03
C ASP A 82 12.15 -11.42 -9.97
N LEU A 83 10.87 -11.28 -9.64
CA LEU A 83 10.19 -12.18 -8.70
C LEU A 83 9.95 -13.57 -9.30
N GLU A 84 9.55 -13.63 -10.57
CA GLU A 84 9.34 -14.90 -11.29
C GLU A 84 10.65 -15.68 -11.47
N ALA A 85 11.75 -15.00 -11.78
CA ALA A 85 13.08 -15.60 -11.87
C ALA A 85 13.53 -16.19 -10.52
N LYS A 86 13.40 -15.42 -9.43
CA LYS A 86 13.68 -15.91 -8.07
C LYS A 86 12.78 -17.07 -7.68
N LEU A 87 11.51 -17.05 -8.11
CA LEU A 87 10.57 -18.14 -7.85
C LEU A 87 10.98 -19.41 -8.61
N ALA A 88 11.42 -19.28 -9.86
CA ALA A 88 11.91 -20.40 -10.66
C ALA A 88 13.16 -21.02 -10.02
N GLU A 89 14.14 -20.20 -9.61
CA GLU A 89 15.33 -20.65 -8.90
C GLU A 89 14.98 -21.41 -7.60
N ALA A 90 14.10 -20.84 -6.77
CA ALA A 90 13.67 -21.49 -5.53
C ALA A 90 12.88 -22.80 -5.77
N LYS A 91 12.14 -22.90 -6.89
CA LYS A 91 11.46 -24.14 -7.30
C LYS A 91 12.46 -25.22 -7.73
N GLU A 92 13.51 -24.85 -8.46
CA GLU A 92 14.58 -25.78 -8.82
C GLU A 92 15.39 -26.23 -7.61
N GLU A 93 15.73 -25.33 -6.68
CA GLU A 93 16.35 -25.71 -5.39
C GLU A 93 15.45 -26.70 -4.62
N LYS A 94 14.15 -26.43 -4.53
CA LYS A 94 13.18 -27.33 -3.89
C LYS A 94 13.15 -28.69 -4.58
N LYS A 95 13.20 -28.73 -5.91
CA LYS A 95 13.20 -29.97 -6.68
C LYS A 95 14.49 -30.77 -6.46
N LYS A 96 15.64 -30.11 -6.44
CA LYS A 96 16.94 -30.73 -6.18
C LYS A 96 16.97 -31.52 -4.86
N HIS A 97 16.36 -30.94 -3.81
CA HIS A 97 16.34 -31.53 -2.46
C HIS A 97 15.09 -32.38 -2.18
N SER A 98 14.21 -32.61 -3.18
CA SER A 98 12.93 -33.30 -2.94
C SER A 98 13.11 -34.76 -2.55
N TYR A 99 14.08 -35.43 -3.17
CA TYR A 99 14.36 -36.84 -2.87
C TYR A 99 14.82 -37.00 -1.42
N GLY A 100 15.81 -36.23 -0.97
CA GLY A 100 16.31 -36.28 0.41
C GLY A 100 15.23 -35.96 1.43
N HIS A 101 14.35 -34.99 1.14
CA HIS A 101 13.18 -34.70 1.97
C HIS A 101 12.19 -35.88 2.05
N THR A 102 11.86 -36.52 0.94
CA THR A 102 10.97 -37.70 0.93
C THR A 102 11.60 -38.87 1.71
N GLN A 103 12.90 -39.11 1.54
CA GLN A 103 13.61 -40.16 2.29
C GLN A 103 13.65 -39.85 3.79
N TYR A 104 13.90 -38.60 4.16
CA TYR A 104 13.81 -38.13 5.54
C TYR A 104 12.43 -38.42 6.13
N LEU A 105 11.35 -38.03 5.44
CA LEU A 105 9.98 -38.23 5.94
C LEU A 105 9.67 -39.72 6.14
N ARG A 106 10.05 -40.56 5.17
CA ARG A 106 9.85 -42.01 5.24
C ARG A 106 10.57 -42.62 6.45
N LEU A 107 11.83 -42.25 6.70
CA LEU A 107 12.58 -42.75 7.85
C LEU A 107 12.03 -42.20 9.17
N ALA A 108 11.66 -40.91 9.18
CA ALA A 108 11.08 -40.29 10.36
C ALA A 108 9.77 -40.97 10.77
N GLU A 109 8.92 -41.32 9.80
CA GLU A 109 7.67 -42.04 10.01
C GLU A 109 7.92 -43.48 10.50
N GLN A 110 8.88 -44.20 9.93
CA GLN A 110 9.28 -45.53 10.41
C GLN A 110 9.82 -45.51 11.84
N LEU A 111 10.63 -44.51 12.19
CA LEU A 111 11.15 -44.36 13.54
C LEU A 111 10.03 -43.98 14.51
N LYS A 112 9.13 -43.06 14.12
CA LYS A 112 7.97 -42.69 14.90
C LYS A 112 7.06 -43.89 15.18
N ALA A 113 6.78 -44.72 14.18
CA ALA A 113 5.98 -45.95 14.35
C ALA A 113 6.65 -46.99 15.27
N LYS A 114 7.99 -47.00 15.39
CA LYS A 114 8.72 -47.84 16.36
C LYS A 114 8.72 -47.25 17.78
N LEU A 115 8.66 -45.93 17.88
CA LEU A 115 8.54 -45.17 19.13
C LEU A 115 7.12 -45.20 19.70
N GLU A 116 6.11 -45.30 18.84
CA GLU A 116 4.74 -45.68 19.15
C GLU A 116 4.69 -47.17 19.56
N SER A 117 5.38 -47.48 20.67
CA SER A 117 5.20 -48.69 21.49
C SER A 117 3.76 -48.72 22.04
N PRO A 118 3.14 -49.90 22.26
CA PRO A 118 1.72 -50.03 22.64
C PRO A 118 1.50 -49.67 24.11
N TYR A 119 1.75 -48.44 24.50
CA TYR A 119 1.20 -47.90 25.74
C TYR A 119 -0.18 -47.33 25.42
N ASP A 120 -1.21 -48.12 25.73
CA ASP A 120 -2.62 -47.74 25.84
C ASP A 120 -2.80 -46.73 26.98
N ASP A 121 -2.15 -45.56 26.92
CA ASP A 121 -2.41 -44.49 27.87
C ASP A 121 -3.46 -43.52 27.29
N PRO A 122 -4.73 -43.56 27.74
CA PRO A 122 -5.84 -42.85 27.11
C PRO A 122 -5.73 -41.32 27.20
N TRP A 123 -4.75 -40.81 27.95
CA TRP A 123 -4.57 -39.39 28.24
C TRP A 123 -3.61 -38.67 27.29
N LEU A 124 -2.84 -39.40 26.47
CA LEU A 124 -1.86 -38.82 25.53
C LEU A 124 -2.30 -39.08 24.09
N THR A 125 -3.23 -38.26 23.61
CA THR A 125 -3.66 -38.33 22.21
C THR A 125 -2.53 -37.85 21.29
N ALA A 126 -2.35 -38.53 20.14
CA ALA A 126 -1.35 -38.22 19.11
C ALA A 126 -1.43 -36.79 18.51
N THR A 127 -2.41 -36.01 18.93
CA THR A 127 -2.62 -34.60 18.61
C THR A 127 -1.94 -33.62 19.57
N ASP A 128 -1.32 -34.08 20.66
CA ASP A 128 -0.64 -33.21 21.62
C ASP A 128 0.64 -32.59 21.00
N PRO A 129 0.76 -31.24 20.93
CA PRO A 129 1.95 -30.57 20.42
C PRO A 129 3.25 -30.92 21.18
N VAL A 130 3.14 -31.35 22.44
CA VAL A 130 4.30 -31.81 23.25
C VAL A 130 4.91 -33.08 22.63
N TRP A 131 4.08 -34.05 22.22
CA TRP A 131 4.54 -35.26 21.54
C TRP A 131 5.15 -35.00 20.17
N GLN A 132 4.67 -33.99 19.43
CA GLN A 132 5.26 -33.63 18.14
C GLN A 132 6.68 -33.04 18.29
N MET A 133 6.90 -32.26 19.35
CA MET A 133 8.23 -31.74 19.68
C MET A 133 9.18 -32.82 20.21
N GLU A 134 8.72 -33.71 21.09
CA GLU A 134 9.54 -34.81 21.63
C GLU A 134 9.88 -35.84 20.54
N ALA A 135 8.91 -36.21 19.70
CA ALA A 135 9.17 -37.08 18.56
C ALA A 135 10.19 -36.47 17.60
N GLU A 136 10.13 -35.17 17.28
CA GLU A 136 11.13 -34.54 16.41
C GLU A 136 12.53 -34.47 17.08
N GLN A 137 12.61 -34.32 18.41
CA GLN A 137 13.88 -34.36 19.15
C GLN A 137 14.51 -35.75 19.25
N ILE A 138 13.70 -36.82 19.28
CA ILE A 138 14.19 -38.21 19.38
C ILE A 138 14.47 -38.81 17.98
N VAL A 139 13.60 -38.51 17.02
CA VAL A 139 13.67 -39.06 15.66
C VAL A 139 14.79 -38.41 14.85
N ARG A 140 14.94 -37.08 14.92
CA ARG A 140 15.88 -36.36 14.05
C ARG A 140 17.36 -36.73 14.27
N PRO A 141 17.87 -36.91 15.50
CA PRO A 141 19.26 -37.37 15.72
C PRO A 141 19.52 -38.78 15.20
N SER A 142 18.48 -39.60 15.08
CA SER A 142 18.55 -40.98 14.60
C SER A 142 18.55 -41.09 13.06
N ILE A 143 18.33 -39.99 12.35
CA ILE A 143 18.34 -39.93 10.88
C ILE A 143 19.74 -39.51 10.40
N PRO A 144 20.26 -40.11 9.31
CA PRO A 144 21.55 -39.71 8.74
C PRO A 144 21.66 -38.19 8.51
N PRO A 145 22.76 -37.54 8.92
CA PRO A 145 22.90 -36.10 8.89
C PRO A 145 22.79 -35.50 7.48
N GLU A 146 23.17 -36.26 6.45
CA GLU A 146 23.00 -35.88 5.04
C GLU A 146 21.52 -35.70 4.68
N LEU A 147 20.65 -36.61 5.14
CA LEU A 147 19.21 -36.53 4.89
C LEU A 147 18.55 -35.41 5.69
N VAL A 148 19.04 -35.15 6.91
CA VAL A 148 18.60 -33.99 7.70
C VAL A 148 18.93 -32.69 6.95
N LYS A 149 20.16 -32.56 6.45
CA LYS A 149 20.61 -31.38 5.67
C LYS A 149 19.79 -31.18 4.40
N GLU A 150 19.54 -32.24 3.65
CA GLU A 150 18.70 -32.21 2.45
C GLU A 150 17.24 -31.82 2.78
N CYS A 151 16.67 -32.37 3.86
CA CYS A 151 15.34 -32.00 4.33
C CYS A 151 15.25 -30.53 4.74
N ASP A 152 16.25 -30.01 5.46
CA ASP A 152 16.30 -28.60 5.84
C ASP A 152 16.45 -27.67 4.63
N ALA A 153 17.30 -28.05 3.66
CA ALA A 153 17.44 -27.34 2.39
C ALA A 153 16.12 -27.29 1.63
N TRP A 154 15.40 -28.41 1.54
CA TRP A 154 14.06 -28.45 0.95
C TRP A 154 13.06 -27.57 1.69
N ARG A 155 13.01 -27.64 3.03
CA ARG A 155 12.11 -26.82 3.87
C ARG A 155 12.38 -25.33 3.66
N ASN A 156 13.66 -24.94 3.54
CA ASN A 156 14.06 -23.56 3.26
C ASN A 156 13.64 -23.11 1.86
N ALA A 157 13.89 -23.91 0.83
CA ALA A 157 13.46 -23.62 -0.54
C ALA A 157 11.92 -23.53 -0.64
N ASN A 158 11.19 -24.43 0.03
CA ASN A 158 9.72 -24.39 0.07
C ASN A 158 9.18 -23.13 0.75
N ARG A 159 9.80 -22.68 1.85
CA ARG A 159 9.47 -21.40 2.49
C ARG A 159 9.71 -20.21 1.55
N ARG A 160 10.82 -20.21 0.82
CA ARG A 160 11.12 -19.17 -0.21
C ARG A 160 10.05 -19.17 -1.30
N VAL A 161 9.68 -20.33 -1.83
CA VAL A 161 8.63 -20.47 -2.86
C VAL A 161 7.30 -19.88 -2.37
N LYS A 162 6.86 -20.21 -1.15
CA LYS A 162 5.64 -19.65 -0.56
C LYS A 162 5.70 -18.12 -0.49
N LYS A 163 6.79 -17.59 0.10
CA LYS A 163 7.00 -16.15 0.25
C LYS A 163 7.02 -15.40 -1.09
N LEU A 164 7.71 -15.93 -2.10
CA LEU A 164 7.80 -15.30 -3.42
C LEU A 164 6.45 -15.36 -4.16
N THR A 165 5.71 -16.45 -4.02
CA THR A 165 4.35 -16.58 -4.57
C THR A 165 3.41 -15.53 -3.96
N GLU A 166 3.46 -15.35 -2.64
CA GLU A 166 2.71 -14.30 -1.95
C GLU A 166 3.10 -12.90 -2.44
N GLN A 167 4.40 -12.64 -2.64
CA GLN A 167 4.86 -11.35 -3.18
C GLN A 167 4.35 -11.08 -4.59
N ILE A 168 4.34 -12.09 -5.46
CA ILE A 168 3.77 -12.00 -6.80
C ILE A 168 2.27 -11.71 -6.74
N ASN A 169 1.54 -12.41 -5.87
CA ASN A 169 0.11 -12.20 -5.67
C ASN A 169 -0.22 -10.81 -5.11
N LYS A 170 0.71 -10.18 -4.38
CA LYS A 170 0.60 -8.80 -3.88
C LYS A 170 1.03 -7.72 -4.88
N LEU A 171 1.50 -8.08 -6.08
CA LEU A 171 1.86 -7.08 -7.11
C LEU A 171 0.69 -6.16 -7.50
N PRO A 172 -0.55 -6.63 -7.67
CA PRO A 172 -1.69 -5.76 -7.96
C PRO A 172 -1.94 -4.75 -6.83
N GLU A 173 -1.86 -5.19 -5.57
CA GLU A 173 -2.01 -4.32 -4.40
C GLU A 173 -0.91 -3.25 -4.34
N TRP A 174 0.34 -3.64 -4.62
CA TRP A 174 1.45 -2.69 -4.74
C TRP A 174 1.19 -1.66 -5.85
N ALA A 175 0.72 -2.09 -7.02
CA ALA A 175 0.43 -1.19 -8.13
C ALA A 175 -0.72 -0.23 -7.80
N GLN A 176 -1.75 -0.69 -7.09
CA GLN A 176 -2.84 0.17 -6.60
C GLN A 176 -2.34 1.21 -5.59
N LYS A 177 -1.48 0.82 -4.64
CA LYS A 177 -0.87 1.75 -3.68
C LYS A 177 -0.03 2.82 -4.38
N GLU A 178 0.79 2.41 -5.34
CA GLU A 178 1.62 3.33 -6.13
C GLU A 178 0.77 4.24 -7.03
N ALA A 179 -0.31 3.72 -7.64
CA ALA A 179 -1.27 4.50 -8.40
C ALA A 179 -1.93 5.58 -7.54
N LYS A 180 -2.44 5.23 -6.35
CA LYS A 180 -3.02 6.19 -5.40
C LYS A 180 -2.02 7.28 -5.02
N LYS A 181 -0.76 6.91 -4.78
CA LYS A 181 0.30 7.87 -4.46
C LYS A 181 0.56 8.84 -5.61
N ARG A 182 0.75 8.33 -6.84
CA ARG A 182 0.99 9.17 -8.03
C ARG A 182 -0.18 10.12 -8.30
N LEU A 183 -1.41 9.59 -8.32
CA LEU A 183 -2.62 10.40 -8.55
C LEU A 183 -2.81 11.48 -7.47
N THR A 184 -2.54 11.14 -6.21
CA THR A 184 -2.57 12.10 -5.10
C THR A 184 -1.55 13.23 -5.33
N GLN A 185 -0.30 12.89 -5.64
CA GLN A 185 0.74 13.88 -5.93
C GLN A 185 0.38 14.76 -7.13
N GLU A 186 -0.18 14.17 -8.19
CA GLU A 186 -0.64 14.93 -9.35
C GLU A 186 -1.77 15.90 -9.02
N ALA A 187 -2.73 15.48 -8.19
CA ALA A 187 -3.83 16.33 -7.74
C ALA A 187 -3.29 17.55 -6.97
N TYR A 188 -2.37 17.36 -6.03
CA TYR A 188 -1.71 18.47 -5.33
C TYR A 188 -0.90 19.37 -6.26
N ARG A 189 -0.15 18.77 -7.21
CA ARG A 189 0.61 19.54 -8.21
C ARG A 189 -0.31 20.44 -9.03
N LYS A 190 -1.42 19.90 -9.56
CA LYS A 190 -2.43 20.66 -10.32
C LYS A 190 -3.02 21.78 -9.45
N ARG A 191 -3.37 21.48 -8.19
CA ARG A 191 -3.86 22.46 -7.22
C ARG A 191 -2.87 23.60 -6.99
N ASN A 192 -1.58 23.31 -6.84
CA ASN A 192 -0.55 24.31 -6.60
C ASN A 192 -0.30 25.18 -7.83
N ILE A 193 -0.24 24.58 -9.03
CA ILE A 193 -0.11 25.32 -10.30
C ILE A 193 -1.29 26.28 -10.49
N ALA A 194 -2.53 25.78 -10.34
CA ALA A 194 -3.73 26.62 -10.44
C ALA A 194 -3.70 27.78 -9.44
N THR A 195 -3.24 27.53 -8.21
CA THR A 195 -3.08 28.58 -7.20
C THR A 195 -2.08 29.64 -7.62
N GLY A 196 -0.93 29.22 -8.17
CA GLY A 196 0.09 30.14 -8.67
C GLY A 196 -0.42 31.01 -9.80
N ILE A 197 -1.12 30.42 -10.79
CA ILE A 197 -1.72 31.15 -11.92
C ILE A 197 -2.71 32.21 -11.40
N TRP A 198 -3.64 31.83 -10.53
CA TRP A 198 -4.63 32.75 -9.99
C TRP A 198 -4.02 33.86 -9.12
N ALA A 199 -3.02 33.53 -8.30
CA ALA A 199 -2.30 34.53 -7.52
C ALA A 199 -1.59 35.54 -8.43
N GLY A 200 -0.97 35.07 -9.52
CA GLY A 200 -0.35 35.92 -10.53
C GLY A 200 -1.35 36.86 -11.21
N LEU A 201 -2.52 36.34 -11.64
CA LEU A 201 -3.58 37.15 -12.27
C LEU A 201 -4.11 38.24 -11.33
N VAL A 202 -4.36 37.90 -10.06
CA VAL A 202 -4.78 38.89 -9.05
C VAL A 202 -3.70 39.96 -8.84
N GLY A 203 -2.42 39.55 -8.77
CA GLY A 203 -1.29 40.46 -8.66
C GLY A 203 -1.21 41.45 -9.83
N ILE A 204 -1.30 40.95 -11.07
CA ILE A 204 -1.30 41.79 -12.28
C ILE A 204 -2.50 42.73 -12.30
N SER A 205 -3.69 42.25 -11.93
CA SER A 205 -4.90 43.07 -11.86
C SER A 205 -4.74 44.23 -10.86
N LEU A 206 -4.21 43.97 -9.66
CA LEU A 206 -3.95 45.00 -8.66
C LEU A 206 -2.92 46.03 -9.14
N LEU A 207 -1.81 45.56 -9.74
CA LEU A 207 -0.79 46.45 -10.29
C LEU A 207 -1.35 47.36 -11.39
N THR A 208 -2.21 46.81 -12.26
CA THR A 208 -2.85 47.56 -13.33
C THR A 208 -3.81 48.61 -12.78
N SER A 209 -4.63 48.26 -11.78
CA SER A 209 -5.54 49.21 -11.12
C SER A 209 -4.80 50.35 -10.43
N VAL A 210 -3.70 50.06 -9.72
CA VAL A 210 -2.85 51.09 -9.09
C VAL A 210 -2.20 51.98 -10.14
N TYR A 211 -1.68 51.40 -11.22
CA TYR A 211 -1.08 52.16 -12.32
C TYR A 211 -2.09 53.12 -12.96
N LEU A 212 -3.31 52.65 -13.27
CA LEU A 212 -4.37 53.48 -13.84
C LEU A 212 -4.77 54.61 -12.88
N PHE A 213 -4.95 54.30 -11.59
CA PHE A 213 -5.28 55.30 -10.58
C PHE A 213 -4.22 56.40 -10.44
N VAL A 214 -2.93 56.02 -10.37
CA VAL A 214 -1.82 56.99 -10.28
C VAL A 214 -1.74 57.85 -11.55
N ARG A 215 -1.93 57.23 -12.72
CA ARG A 215 -1.93 57.94 -14.00
C ARG A 215 -3.07 58.96 -14.09
N GLU A 216 -4.26 58.58 -13.63
CA GLU A 216 -5.44 59.45 -13.65
C GLU A 216 -5.30 60.62 -12.67
N LYS A 217 -4.78 60.38 -11.47
CA LYS A 217 -4.47 61.43 -10.51
C LYS A 217 -3.50 62.47 -11.09
N ARG A 218 -2.38 62.01 -11.69
CA ARG A 218 -1.42 62.93 -12.35
C ARG A 218 -2.06 63.76 -13.46
N LYS A 219 -2.97 63.16 -14.25
CA LYS A 219 -3.67 63.86 -15.34
C LYS A 219 -4.59 64.96 -14.81
N ASN A 220 -5.26 64.74 -13.68
CA ASN A 220 -6.15 65.73 -13.07
C ASN A 220 -5.34 66.89 -12.46
N ASP A 221 -4.23 66.61 -11.80
CA ASP A 221 -3.35 67.65 -11.25
C ASP A 221 -2.77 68.55 -12.37
N SER A 222 -2.48 67.97 -13.54
CA SER A 222 -1.99 68.71 -14.72
C SER A 222 -3.02 69.66 -15.36
N ARG A 223 -4.32 69.47 -15.07
CA ARG A 223 -5.41 70.27 -15.64
C ARG A 223 -5.81 71.47 -14.78
N LEU A 224 -5.28 71.54 -13.56
CA LEU A 224 -5.57 72.59 -12.57
C LEU A 224 -4.48 73.69 -12.55
N LEU A 225 -3.46 73.57 -13.39
CA LEU A 225 -2.39 74.55 -13.65
C LEU A 225 -2.63 75.21 -15.01
#